data_AF-A0A5P9NSC8-F1
#
_entry.id   AF-A0A5P9NSC8-F1
#
_cell.length_a   1.000
_cell.length_b   1.000
_cell.length_c   1.000
_cell.angle_alpha   90.00
_cell.angle_beta   90.00
_cell.angle_gamma   90.00
#
_symmetry.space_group_name_H-M   'P 1'
#
loop_
_entity.id
_entity.type
_entity.pdbx_description
1 polymer ?
#
loop_
_entity_poly.entity_id
_entity_poly.type
_entity_poly.pdbx_seq_one_letter_code
_entity_poly.pdbx_strand_id
1 'polypeptide(L)' 'WGTTFDSVSEAVRAAREKATENDFIFIGGSSFVVADALPLFVNPL' A
#
# COMPACT_ATOMS: atom_id res chain seq x y z
N TRP A 1 3.23 -6.17 -17.71
CA TRP A 1 1.86 -5.69 -17.47
C TRP A 1 1.72 -5.29 -16.03
N GLY A 2 1.01 -4.19 -15.74
CA GLY A 2 0.70 -3.75 -14.38
C GLY A 2 -0.71 -4.19 -13.98
N THR A 3 -0.95 -4.32 -12.68
CA THR A 3 -2.28 -4.47 -12.09
C THR A 3 -2.75 -3.12 -11.57
N THR A 4 -4.02 -2.80 -11.79
CA THR A 4 -4.69 -1.60 -11.25
C THR A 4 -5.66 -1.99 -10.16
N PHE A 5 -5.87 -1.10 -9.19
CA PHE A 5 -6.78 -1.29 -8.09
C PHE A 5 -7.63 -0.04 -7.92
N ASP A 6 -8.85 -0.19 -7.42
CA ASP A 6 -9.80 0.92 -7.28
C ASP A 6 -9.49 1.78 -6.04
N SER A 7 -8.63 1.29 -5.14
CA SER A 7 -8.21 2.01 -3.93
C SER A 7 -6.76 1.72 -3.52
N VAL A 8 -6.19 2.67 -2.74
CA VAL A 8 -4.85 2.52 -2.15
C VAL A 8 -4.80 1.32 -1.19
N SER A 9 -5.87 1.07 -0.42
CA SER A 9 -5.93 -0.04 0.53
C SER A 9 -5.91 -1.41 -0.16
N GLU A 10 -6.60 -1.56 -1.29
CA GLU A 10 -6.53 -2.78 -2.11
C GLU A 10 -5.15 -3.00 -2.71
N ALA A 11 -4.52 -1.93 -3.22
CA ALA A 11 -3.15 -2.02 -3.75
C ALA A 11 -2.16 -2.44 -2.65
N VAL A 12 -2.27 -1.87 -1.45
CA VAL A 12 -1.43 -2.22 -0.29
C VAL A 12 -1.66 -3.67 0.13
N ARG A 13 -2.93 -4.13 0.19
CA ARG A 13 -3.25 -5.53 0.51
C ARG A 13 -2.64 -6.49 -0.50
N ALA A 14 -2.85 -6.25 -1.80
CA ALA A 14 -2.31 -7.08 -2.87
C ALA A 14 -0.78 -7.10 -2.88
N ALA A 15 -0.12 -5.96 -2.62
CA ALA A 15 1.32 -5.89 -2.49
C ALA A 15 1.84 -6.72 -1.30
N ARG A 16 1.17 -6.66 -0.14
CA ARG A 16 1.51 -7.45 1.05
C ARG A 16 1.29 -8.95 0.87
N GLU A 17 0.23 -9.36 0.17
CA GLU A 17 -0.04 -10.76 -0.12
C GLU A 17 1.01 -11.36 -1.08
N LYS A 18 1.62 -10.55 -1.93
CA LYS A 18 2.63 -10.97 -2.91
C LYS A 18 4.07 -10.89 -2.38
N ALA A 19 4.35 -9.98 -1.45
CA ALA A 19 5.67 -9.77 -0.91
C ALA A 19 6.13 -10.95 -0.03
N THR A 20 7.40 -11.30 -0.14
CA THR A 20 8.10 -12.21 0.76
C THR A 20 8.85 -11.43 1.86
N GLU A 21 9.43 -12.13 2.84
CA GLU A 21 10.18 -11.51 3.94
C GLU A 21 11.39 -10.66 3.50
N ASN A 22 11.91 -10.90 2.30
CA ASN A 22 13.07 -10.18 1.74
C ASN A 22 12.67 -9.02 0.83
N ASP A 23 11.36 -8.83 0.60
CA ASP A 23 10.84 -7.76 -0.25
C ASP A 23 10.52 -6.52 0.57
N PHE A 24 10.62 -5.36 -0.08
CA PHE A 24 10.19 -4.08 0.48
C PHE A 24 9.09 -3.47 -0.40
N ILE A 25 8.03 -2.98 0.23
CA ILE A 25 6.91 -2.30 -0.45
C ILE A 25 7.13 -0.79 -0.36
N PHE A 26 7.35 -0.16 -1.51
CA PHE A 26 7.40 1.30 -1.62
C PHE A 26 6.01 1.88 -1.93
N ILE A 27 5.56 2.84 -1.12
CA ILE A 27 4.31 3.58 -1.32
C ILE A 27 4.67 5.05 -1.56
N GLY A 28 4.33 5.60 -2.72
CA GLY A 28 4.72 6.96 -3.09
C GLY A 28 4.11 7.42 -4.42
N GLY A 29 4.69 8.46 -5.02
CA GLY A 29 4.24 9.04 -6.29
C GLY A 29 3.21 10.16 -6.16
N SER A 30 2.58 10.32 -4.98
CA SER A 30 1.68 11.43 -4.65
C SER A 30 1.51 11.55 -3.15
N SER A 31 1.46 12.78 -2.62
CA SER A 31 1.14 13.02 -1.20
C SER A 31 -0.25 12.49 -0.81
N PHE A 32 -1.20 12.48 -1.75
CA PHE A 32 -2.55 11.93 -1.52
C PHE A 32 -2.52 10.41 -1.35
N VAL A 33 -1.72 9.71 -2.16
CA VAL A 33 -1.56 8.25 -2.05
C VAL A 33 -0.93 7.87 -0.71
N VAL A 34 0.08 8.62 -0.27
CA VAL A 34 0.71 8.40 1.04
C VAL A 34 -0.29 8.68 2.18
N ALA A 35 -1.06 9.77 2.08
CA ALA A 35 -2.07 10.13 3.08
C ALA A 35 -3.14 9.04 3.23
N ASP A 36 -3.62 8.45 2.14
CA ASP A 36 -4.60 7.35 2.16
C ASP A 36 -4.01 6.05 2.74
N ALA A 37 -2.70 5.82 2.55
CA ALA A 37 -2.03 4.61 3.03
C ALA A 37 -1.69 4.66 4.54
N LEU A 38 -1.35 5.85 5.07
CA LEU A 38 -0.88 6.01 6.45
C LEU A 38 -1.80 5.37 7.50
N PRO A 39 -3.14 5.56 7.47
CA PRO A 39 -4.08 4.95 8.41
C PRO A 39 -4.04 3.42 8.47
N LEU A 40 -3.55 2.75 7.42
CA LEU A 40 -3.47 1.28 7.38
C LEU A 40 -2.36 0.72 8.28
N PHE A 41 -1.45 1.57 8.76
CA PHE A 41 -0.26 1.19 9.53
C PHE A 41 -0.19 1.85 10.91
N VAL A 42 -1.08 2.80 11.19
CA VAL A 42 -1.18 3.45 12.51
C VAL A 42 -2.46 2.98 13.18
N ASN A 43 -2.33 2.42 14.38
CA ASN A 43 -3.50 2.06 15.16
C ASN A 43 -4.08 3.34 15.78
N PRO A 44 -5.37 3.67 15.59
CA PRO A 44 -6.01 4.64 16.47
C PRO A 44 -6.05 3.98 17.87
N LEU A 45 -5.55 4.72 18.86
CA LEU A 45 -5.73 4.35 20.27
C LEU A 45 -7.21 4.17 20.61
#